data_AF-A0A6A0IK10-F1
#
_entry.id   AF-A0A6A0IK10-F1
#
_cell.length_a   1.000
_cell.length_b   1.000
_cell.length_c   1.000
_cell.angle_alpha   90.00
_cell.angle_beta   90.00
_cell.angle_gamma   90.00
#
_symmetry.space_group_name_H-M   'P 1'
#
loop_
_entity.id
_entity.type
_entity.pdbx_description
1 polymer ?
#
loop_
_entity_poly.entity_id
_entity_poly.type
_entity_poly.pdbx_seq_one_letter_code
_entity_poly.pdbx_strand_id
1 'polypeptide(L)'
;MSDRPAPRRPAPRRARQPGAAGQPKEGAPPFDGPLDQLEAWFEVLGPPRFPDESPASLDAVLPIHARAGFMALLLARTEATEASGVVLPFEAFLRANGLDLLDRLLLLALLRNAHDPQGEKGIKALRLFHATGADTLARRHEVVRRLEEEGRLRDVGAVQSVPDDYLCERRYRLAPHLVEPLTTGGGDPEGIPVLSGDPIQDLEELAHGVERLCDALLMQYPQTQTIWSTPIPGGPGWDHMGVRRRKLAARLEASARVQADPIGAEIRRLGLEGEERLVWACLVRDSQTDEPGMPVPQALRLAGRHPDPDAAAARLLGPESKLARADALRFNRRDGSLLSMAVWLSREARARVIPWPRTAFLVRGASREEGGTLSRVGFDSSGELQRDHAAARGGDR
;
A
#
# COMPACT_ATOMS: atom_id res chain seq x y z
N MET A 1 -5.40 -30.32 -65.37
CA MET A 1 -4.56 -29.13 -65.06
C MET A 1 -5.48 -28.18 -64.29
N SER A 2 -5.39 -27.97 -62.97
CA SER A 2 -4.23 -27.97 -62.07
C SER A 2 -4.63 -28.49 -60.69
N ASP A 3 -3.88 -29.46 -60.17
CA ASP A 3 -3.85 -29.79 -58.75
C ASP A 3 -3.03 -28.73 -58.00
N ARG A 4 -3.67 -27.99 -57.10
CA ARG A 4 -2.96 -27.19 -56.08
C ARG A 4 -2.89 -28.01 -54.80
N PRO A 5 -1.69 -28.31 -54.25
CA PRO A 5 -1.58 -29.00 -52.98
C PRO A 5 -1.92 -28.04 -51.82
N ALA A 6 -2.67 -28.55 -50.85
CA ALA A 6 -3.00 -27.84 -49.62
C ALA A 6 -1.72 -27.53 -48.80
N PRO A 7 -1.68 -26.38 -48.07
CA PRO A 7 -0.52 -26.02 -47.25
C PRO A 7 -0.38 -26.99 -46.08
N ARG A 8 0.81 -27.60 -45.95
CA ARG A 8 1.20 -28.44 -44.82
C ARG A 8 1.15 -27.63 -43.53
N ARG A 9 0.30 -28.03 -42.58
CA ARG A 9 0.36 -27.55 -41.19
C ARG A 9 1.77 -27.79 -40.62
N PRO A 10 2.42 -26.80 -39.99
CA PRO A 10 3.64 -27.05 -39.24
C PRO A 10 3.32 -27.99 -38.06
N ALA A 11 4.13 -29.03 -37.89
CA ALA A 11 3.99 -29.97 -36.79
C ALA A 11 4.09 -29.25 -35.44
N PRO A 12 3.34 -29.69 -34.41
CA PRO A 12 3.46 -29.11 -33.08
C PRO A 12 4.89 -29.29 -32.57
N ARG A 13 5.52 -28.17 -32.25
CA ARG A 13 6.85 -28.09 -31.63
C ARG A 13 6.75 -28.86 -30.30
N ARG A 14 7.36 -30.04 -30.22
CA ARG A 14 7.45 -30.83 -28.98
C ARG A 14 7.93 -29.92 -27.84
N ALA A 15 7.08 -29.72 -26.84
CA ALA A 15 7.51 -29.19 -25.56
C ALA A 15 8.66 -30.08 -25.06
N ARG A 16 9.81 -29.47 -24.75
CA ARG A 16 10.88 -30.16 -24.01
C ARG A 16 10.26 -30.62 -22.70
N GLN A 17 10.05 -31.93 -22.55
CA GLN A 17 9.85 -32.52 -21.23
C GLN A 17 11.11 -32.23 -20.41
N PRO A 18 10.98 -31.74 -19.16
CA PRO A 18 12.13 -31.66 -18.27
C PRO A 18 12.61 -33.10 -18.02
N GLY A 19 13.84 -33.37 -18.44
CA GLY A 19 14.47 -34.68 -18.31
C GLY A 19 14.55 -35.11 -16.85
N ALA A 20 14.42 -36.42 -16.64
CA ALA A 20 14.52 -37.08 -15.35
C ALA A 20 15.78 -36.64 -14.58
N ALA A 21 15.57 -36.38 -13.29
CA ALA A 21 16.58 -35.91 -12.34
C ALA A 21 17.81 -36.83 -12.29
N GLY A 22 18.92 -36.35 -12.86
CA GLY A 22 20.25 -36.81 -12.50
C GLY A 22 20.64 -36.21 -11.14
N GLN A 23 21.21 -37.02 -10.26
CA GLN A 23 21.83 -36.55 -9.02
C GLN A 23 22.83 -35.41 -9.31
N PRO A 24 22.93 -34.40 -8.43
CA PRO A 24 23.82 -33.27 -8.65
C PRO A 24 25.27 -33.76 -8.70
N LYS A 25 25.89 -33.65 -9.88
CA LYS A 25 27.35 -33.72 -10.02
C LYS A 25 27.97 -32.49 -9.36
N GLU A 26 29.20 -32.65 -8.88
CA GLU A 26 30.05 -31.62 -8.28
C GLU A 26 29.85 -30.21 -8.87
N GLY A 27 29.61 -29.24 -7.97
CA GLY A 27 29.58 -27.81 -8.21
C GLY A 27 28.65 -27.36 -9.33
N ALA A 28 27.39 -27.07 -9.02
CA ALA A 28 26.52 -26.42 -9.99
C ALA A 28 27.18 -25.09 -10.44
N PRO A 29 27.38 -24.85 -11.75
CA PRO A 29 28.13 -23.68 -12.20
C PRO A 29 27.39 -22.40 -11.79
N PRO A 30 28.10 -21.32 -11.42
CA PRO A 30 27.46 -20.05 -11.10
C PRO A 30 26.63 -19.54 -12.28
N PHE A 31 25.64 -18.70 -12.00
CA PHE A 31 25.00 -17.81 -12.97
C PHE A 31 25.98 -16.76 -13.48
N ASP A 32 25.78 -16.33 -14.72
CA ASP A 32 26.59 -15.28 -15.36
C ASP A 32 26.30 -13.88 -14.77
N GLY A 33 25.17 -13.72 -14.09
CA GLY A 33 24.80 -12.49 -13.38
C GLY A 33 23.36 -12.52 -12.82
N PRO A 34 22.89 -11.38 -12.27
CA PRO A 34 21.57 -11.29 -11.63
C PRO A 34 20.38 -11.63 -12.55
N LEU A 35 20.44 -11.22 -13.81
CA LEU A 35 19.35 -11.47 -14.77
C LEU A 35 19.27 -12.95 -15.17
N ASP A 36 20.40 -13.60 -15.45
CA ASP A 36 20.48 -15.04 -15.73
C ASP A 36 19.91 -15.86 -14.55
N GLN A 37 20.23 -15.44 -13.32
CA GLN A 37 19.66 -16.03 -12.12
C GLN A 37 18.13 -15.91 -12.09
N LEU A 38 17.58 -14.72 -12.33
CA LEU A 38 16.13 -14.50 -12.33
C LEU A 38 15.41 -15.27 -13.44
N GLU A 39 15.96 -15.29 -14.66
CA GLU A 39 15.39 -16.04 -15.78
C GLU A 39 15.27 -17.53 -15.46
N ALA A 40 16.33 -18.13 -14.91
CA ALA A 40 16.32 -19.53 -14.49
C ALA A 40 15.28 -19.80 -13.38
N TRP A 41 15.15 -18.88 -12.42
CA TRP A 41 14.12 -18.98 -11.38
C TRP A 41 12.69 -18.79 -11.92
N PHE A 42 12.48 -17.97 -12.95
CA PHE A 42 11.18 -17.83 -13.61
C PHE A 42 10.73 -19.09 -14.34
N GLU A 43 11.66 -19.93 -14.82
CA GLU A 43 11.32 -21.23 -15.42
C GLU A 43 10.63 -22.16 -14.41
N VAL A 44 10.96 -22.06 -13.11
CA VAL A 44 10.31 -22.83 -12.03
C VAL A 44 8.81 -22.54 -11.95
N LEU A 45 8.40 -21.31 -12.29
CA LEU A 45 7.01 -20.88 -12.18
C LEU A 45 6.11 -21.44 -13.30
N GLY A 46 6.71 -22.08 -14.32
CA GLY A 46 5.99 -22.59 -15.49
C GLY A 46 5.77 -21.53 -16.58
N PRO A 47 4.84 -21.76 -17.53
CA PRO A 47 4.58 -20.80 -18.59
C PRO A 47 3.97 -19.49 -18.05
N PRO A 48 4.24 -18.34 -18.70
CA PRO A 48 3.75 -17.05 -18.22
C PRO A 48 2.22 -16.91 -18.34
N ARG A 49 1.57 -17.73 -19.19
CA ARG A 49 0.13 -17.69 -19.44
C ARG A 49 -0.45 -19.09 -19.55
N PHE A 50 -1.62 -19.28 -18.95
CA PHE A 50 -2.47 -20.46 -19.16
C PHE A 50 -3.60 -20.09 -20.13
N PRO A 51 -3.95 -20.97 -21.09
CA PRO A 51 -5.02 -20.70 -22.06
C PRO A 51 -6.39 -20.47 -21.42
N ASP A 52 -6.68 -21.14 -20.30
CA ASP A 52 -7.97 -21.05 -19.59
C ASP A 52 -7.77 -20.78 -18.08
N GLU A 53 -8.30 -19.66 -17.59
CA GLU A 53 -8.32 -19.29 -16.15
C GLU A 53 -9.61 -19.76 -15.43
N SER A 54 -10.23 -20.85 -15.88
CA SER A 54 -11.44 -21.39 -15.27
C SER A 54 -11.15 -21.97 -13.87
N PRO A 55 -12.10 -21.97 -12.91
CA PRO A 55 -11.95 -22.65 -11.62
C PRO A 55 -11.58 -24.15 -11.73
N ALA A 56 -11.98 -24.82 -12.82
CA ALA A 56 -11.57 -26.20 -13.14
C ALA A 56 -10.06 -26.34 -13.38
N SER A 57 -9.34 -25.22 -13.57
CA SER A 57 -7.88 -25.16 -13.72
C SER A 57 -7.13 -25.42 -12.40
N LEU A 58 -7.80 -25.34 -11.24
CA LEU A 58 -7.18 -25.66 -9.94
C LEU A 58 -6.67 -27.10 -9.84
N ASP A 59 -7.26 -28.04 -10.59
CA ASP A 59 -6.81 -29.43 -10.66
C ASP A 59 -5.51 -29.59 -11.47
N ALA A 60 -5.13 -28.56 -12.25
CA ALA A 60 -3.90 -28.52 -13.04
C ALA A 60 -2.73 -27.82 -12.32
N VAL A 61 -2.85 -27.52 -11.02
CA VAL A 61 -1.74 -27.00 -10.23
C VAL A 61 -0.69 -28.08 -10.07
N LEU A 62 0.46 -27.90 -10.72
CA LEU A 62 1.57 -28.84 -10.61
C LEU A 62 2.13 -28.81 -9.17
N PRO A 63 2.18 -29.96 -8.48
CA PRO A 63 2.72 -30.05 -7.14
C PRO A 63 4.15 -29.50 -7.02
N ILE A 64 4.46 -28.87 -5.90
CA ILE A 64 5.79 -28.29 -5.66
C ILE A 64 6.92 -29.35 -5.73
N HIS A 65 6.64 -30.59 -5.31
CA HIS A 65 7.64 -31.67 -5.33
C HIS A 65 8.08 -32.07 -6.74
N ALA A 66 7.23 -31.88 -7.75
CA ALA A 66 7.59 -32.12 -9.15
C ALA A 66 8.69 -31.16 -9.65
N ARG A 67 8.92 -30.04 -8.94
CA ARG A 67 9.93 -29.02 -9.25
C ARG A 67 11.10 -29.02 -8.26
N ALA A 68 11.05 -29.86 -7.21
CA ALA A 68 12.01 -29.80 -6.09
C ALA A 68 13.46 -30.02 -6.53
N GLY A 69 13.72 -30.99 -7.41
CA GLY A 69 15.08 -31.26 -7.91
C GLY A 69 15.67 -30.07 -8.67
N PHE A 70 14.86 -29.38 -9.48
CA PHE A 70 15.31 -28.20 -10.21
C PHE A 70 15.53 -27.00 -9.28
N MET A 71 14.65 -26.79 -8.30
CA MET A 71 14.84 -25.73 -7.29
C MET A 71 16.11 -25.96 -6.44
N ALA A 72 16.41 -27.21 -6.06
CA ALA A 72 17.64 -27.54 -5.34
C ALA A 72 18.90 -27.21 -6.17
N LEU A 73 18.87 -27.50 -7.48
CA LEU A 73 19.92 -27.09 -8.39
C LEU A 73 20.08 -25.56 -8.44
N LEU A 74 18.98 -24.81 -8.57
CA LEU A 74 19.05 -23.35 -8.63
C LEU A 74 19.55 -22.73 -7.33
N LEU A 75 19.17 -23.28 -6.18
CA LEU A 75 19.71 -22.87 -4.88
C LEU A 75 21.23 -23.06 -4.83
N ALA A 76 21.73 -24.23 -5.23
CA ALA A 76 23.17 -24.50 -5.28
C ALA A 76 23.92 -23.57 -6.25
N ARG A 77 23.33 -23.25 -7.41
CA ARG A 77 23.89 -22.26 -8.35
C ARG A 77 23.90 -20.86 -7.75
N THR A 78 22.83 -20.46 -7.04
CA THR A 78 22.74 -19.17 -6.35
C THR A 78 23.85 -19.04 -5.32
N GLU A 79 24.06 -20.06 -4.48
CA GLU A 79 25.15 -20.09 -3.49
C GLU A 79 26.53 -19.98 -4.16
N ALA A 80 26.75 -20.71 -5.26
CA ALA A 80 28.00 -20.65 -6.02
C ALA A 80 28.26 -19.27 -6.62
N THR A 81 27.22 -18.58 -7.11
CA THR A 81 27.31 -17.22 -7.65
C THR A 81 27.62 -16.18 -6.58
N GLU A 82 27.06 -16.32 -5.39
CA GLU A 82 27.38 -15.41 -4.29
C GLU A 82 28.80 -15.66 -3.75
N ALA A 83 29.22 -16.92 -3.70
CA ALA A 83 30.58 -17.29 -3.34
C ALA A 83 31.63 -16.77 -4.34
N SER A 84 31.26 -16.53 -5.60
CA SER A 84 32.13 -15.89 -6.59
C SER A 84 32.14 -14.35 -6.50
N GLY A 85 31.42 -13.77 -5.53
CA GLY A 85 31.39 -12.33 -5.27
C GLY A 85 30.37 -11.55 -6.11
N VAL A 86 29.49 -12.23 -6.85
CA VAL A 86 28.42 -11.58 -7.60
C VAL A 86 27.28 -11.21 -6.64
N VAL A 87 26.91 -9.93 -6.62
CA VAL A 87 25.77 -9.46 -5.84
C VAL A 87 24.48 -9.81 -6.57
N LEU A 88 23.60 -10.56 -5.90
CA LEU A 88 22.26 -10.93 -6.39
C LEU A 88 21.20 -10.12 -5.64
N PRO A 89 20.65 -9.03 -6.21
CA PRO A 89 19.76 -8.12 -5.50
C PRO A 89 18.51 -8.81 -4.93
N PHE A 90 17.92 -9.70 -5.73
CA PHE A 90 16.77 -10.50 -5.33
C PHE A 90 17.05 -11.34 -4.07
N GLU A 91 18.19 -12.05 -4.04
CA GLU A 91 18.58 -12.91 -2.90
C GLU A 91 18.96 -12.10 -1.66
N ALA A 92 19.64 -10.96 -1.87
CA ALA A 92 19.95 -10.04 -0.79
C ALA A 92 18.66 -9.54 -0.11
N PHE A 93 17.63 -9.20 -0.88
CA PHE A 93 16.33 -8.81 -0.35
C PHE A 93 15.64 -9.94 0.42
N LEU A 94 15.65 -11.17 -0.11
CA LEU A 94 15.07 -12.32 0.60
C LEU A 94 15.72 -12.52 1.96
N ARG A 95 17.06 -12.51 2.02
CA ARG A 95 17.80 -12.70 3.27
C ARG A 95 17.59 -11.58 4.26
N ALA A 96 17.66 -10.32 3.81
CA ALA A 96 17.48 -9.15 4.69
C ALA A 96 16.12 -9.17 5.39
N ASN A 97 15.10 -9.73 4.74
CA ASN A 97 13.74 -9.79 5.26
C ASN A 97 13.34 -11.18 5.82
N GLY A 98 14.28 -12.13 5.83
CA GLY A 98 14.05 -13.51 6.30
C GLY A 98 12.90 -14.21 5.57
N LEU A 99 12.84 -14.05 4.25
CA LEU A 99 11.81 -14.63 3.38
C LEU A 99 12.17 -16.07 3.04
N ASP A 100 11.22 -16.99 3.20
CA ASP A 100 11.43 -18.41 2.95
C ASP A 100 11.19 -18.80 1.48
N LEU A 101 11.21 -20.10 1.17
CA LEU A 101 11.00 -20.60 -0.19
C LEU A 101 9.60 -20.26 -0.74
N LEU A 102 8.55 -20.27 0.10
CA LEU A 102 7.22 -19.92 -0.37
C LEU A 102 7.14 -18.42 -0.68
N ASP A 103 7.72 -17.58 0.16
CA ASP A 103 7.82 -16.14 -0.08
C ASP A 103 8.64 -15.85 -1.34
N ARG A 104 9.72 -16.60 -1.58
CA ARG A 104 10.52 -16.54 -2.82
C ARG A 104 9.66 -16.80 -4.05
N LEU A 105 8.89 -17.89 -4.06
CA LEU A 105 8.05 -18.26 -5.20
C LEU A 105 6.95 -17.22 -5.45
N LEU A 106 6.34 -16.70 -4.39
CA LEU A 106 5.37 -15.60 -4.46
C LEU A 106 6.00 -14.34 -5.03
N LEU A 107 7.15 -13.93 -4.51
CA LEU A 107 7.84 -12.72 -4.96
C LEU A 107 8.31 -12.84 -6.41
N LEU A 108 8.85 -13.99 -6.83
CA LEU A 108 9.20 -14.27 -8.23
C LEU A 108 7.98 -14.17 -9.14
N ALA A 109 6.82 -14.72 -8.73
CA ALA A 109 5.61 -14.66 -9.54
C ALA A 109 5.10 -13.22 -9.71
N LEU A 110 5.15 -12.43 -8.64
CA LEU A 110 4.78 -11.01 -8.67
C LEU A 110 5.76 -10.19 -9.51
N LEU A 111 7.06 -10.45 -9.38
CA LEU A 111 8.12 -9.78 -10.14
C LEU A 111 8.02 -10.11 -11.63
N ARG A 112 7.85 -11.39 -11.99
CA ARG A 112 7.64 -11.81 -13.38
C ARG A 112 6.42 -11.13 -13.99
N ASN A 113 5.32 -11.03 -13.24
CA ASN A 113 4.12 -10.32 -13.71
C ASN A 113 4.38 -8.82 -13.91
N ALA A 114 5.23 -8.19 -13.09
CA ALA A 114 5.58 -6.78 -13.26
C ALA A 114 6.33 -6.50 -14.58
N HIS A 115 6.97 -7.52 -15.16
CA HIS A 115 7.63 -7.45 -16.46
C HIS A 115 6.79 -8.02 -17.63
N ASP A 116 5.58 -8.55 -17.39
CA ASP A 116 4.68 -8.96 -18.48
C ASP A 116 4.00 -7.72 -19.07
N PRO A 117 4.15 -7.42 -20.38
CA PRO A 117 3.47 -6.30 -21.03
C PRO A 117 1.93 -6.37 -20.97
N GLN A 118 1.35 -7.51 -20.63
CA GLN A 118 -0.09 -7.68 -20.39
C GLN A 118 -0.44 -7.78 -18.90
N GLY A 119 0.56 -7.64 -18.01
CA GLY A 119 0.48 -7.82 -16.56
C GLY A 119 -0.02 -6.60 -15.80
N GLU A 120 -0.41 -5.51 -16.46
CA GLU A 120 -0.85 -4.25 -15.82
C GLU A 120 -2.00 -4.43 -14.82
N LYS A 121 -2.83 -5.47 -15.01
CA LYS A 121 -3.94 -5.79 -14.11
C LYS A 121 -3.51 -6.53 -12.84
N GLY A 122 -2.24 -6.90 -12.72
CA GLY A 122 -1.73 -7.79 -11.68
C GLY A 122 -2.04 -9.27 -11.93
N ILE A 123 -1.57 -10.12 -11.02
CA ILE A 123 -1.71 -11.57 -11.07
C ILE A 123 -2.89 -12.02 -10.19
N LYS A 124 -3.81 -12.83 -10.74
CA LYS A 124 -4.91 -13.42 -9.98
C LYS A 124 -4.41 -14.44 -8.96
N ALA A 125 -5.13 -14.61 -7.86
CA ALA A 125 -4.84 -15.61 -6.82
C ALA A 125 -4.59 -17.01 -7.40
N LEU A 126 -5.42 -17.44 -8.37
CA LEU A 126 -5.29 -18.73 -9.03
C LEU A 126 -3.89 -18.95 -9.62
N ARG A 127 -3.35 -17.95 -10.32
CA ARG A 127 -2.01 -18.04 -10.92
C ARG A 127 -0.91 -18.10 -9.86
N LEU A 128 -1.08 -17.45 -8.71
CA LEU A 128 -0.16 -17.59 -7.58
C LEU A 128 -0.18 -19.01 -7.00
N PHE A 129 -1.32 -19.68 -6.97
CA PHE A 129 -1.40 -21.09 -6.56
C PHE A 129 -0.63 -22.00 -7.54
N HIS A 130 -0.73 -21.78 -8.84
CA HIS A 130 0.09 -22.50 -9.83
C HIS A 130 1.58 -22.24 -9.61
N ALA A 131 1.97 -20.96 -9.52
CA ALA A 131 3.35 -20.55 -9.36
C ALA A 131 4.00 -21.18 -8.11
N THR A 132 3.28 -21.20 -6.99
CA THR A 132 3.74 -21.76 -5.71
C THR A 132 3.56 -23.28 -5.58
N GLY A 133 2.76 -23.91 -6.46
CA GLY A 133 2.45 -25.33 -6.36
C GLY A 133 1.52 -25.67 -5.20
N ALA A 134 0.63 -24.73 -4.85
CA ALA A 134 -0.41 -24.89 -3.84
C ALA A 134 -1.56 -25.80 -4.38
N ASP A 135 -1.22 -27.06 -4.57
CA ASP A 135 -2.06 -28.14 -5.09
C ASP A 135 -3.14 -28.63 -4.10
N THR A 136 -2.94 -28.41 -2.80
CA THR A 136 -3.88 -28.79 -1.74
C THR A 136 -4.57 -27.59 -1.12
N LEU A 137 -5.76 -27.78 -0.53
CA LEU A 137 -6.48 -26.72 0.19
C LEU A 137 -5.64 -26.09 1.30
N ALA A 138 -4.91 -26.90 2.08
CA ALA A 138 -4.04 -26.41 3.15
C ALA A 138 -2.92 -25.48 2.61
N ARG A 139 -2.27 -25.84 1.50
CA ARG A 139 -1.26 -24.97 0.88
C ARG A 139 -1.85 -23.71 0.27
N ARG A 140 -3.06 -23.78 -0.29
CA ARG A 140 -3.78 -22.60 -0.81
C ARG A 140 -4.11 -21.64 0.34
N HIS A 141 -4.62 -22.16 1.46
CA HIS A 141 -4.84 -21.36 2.66
C HIS A 141 -3.55 -20.74 3.17
N GLU A 142 -2.43 -21.45 3.15
CA GLU A 142 -1.14 -20.88 3.56
C GLU A 142 -0.71 -19.71 2.66
N VAL A 143 -0.88 -19.83 1.34
CA VAL A 143 -0.62 -18.71 0.40
C VAL A 143 -1.54 -17.51 0.72
N VAL A 144 -2.83 -17.76 0.94
CA VAL A 144 -3.80 -16.71 1.25
C VAL A 144 -3.45 -16.05 2.58
N ARG A 145 -3.24 -16.81 3.65
CA ARG A 145 -2.87 -16.32 4.98
C ARG A 145 -1.65 -15.40 4.90
N ARG A 146 -0.62 -15.77 4.14
CA ARG A 146 0.57 -14.92 3.96
C ARG A 146 0.31 -13.64 3.18
N LEU A 147 -0.56 -13.69 2.17
CA LEU A 147 -0.86 -12.52 1.35
C LEU A 147 -1.90 -11.60 1.98
N GLU A 148 -2.78 -12.10 2.84
CA GLU A 148 -3.99 -11.43 3.34
C GLU A 148 -3.97 -11.12 4.83
N GLU A 149 -3.23 -11.90 5.63
CA GLU A 149 -3.33 -11.86 7.09
C GLU A 149 -1.98 -11.50 7.72
N GLU A 150 -0.97 -12.38 7.62
CA GLU A 150 0.22 -12.33 8.49
C GLU A 150 1.53 -12.82 7.84
N GLY A 151 1.76 -12.52 6.55
CA GLY A 151 3.00 -12.88 5.87
C GLY A 151 4.05 -11.77 5.81
N ARG A 152 5.33 -12.13 5.84
CA ARG A 152 6.47 -11.21 5.79
C ARG A 152 6.48 -10.31 4.55
N LEU A 153 6.01 -10.83 3.40
CA LEU A 153 5.86 -10.04 2.18
C LEU A 153 4.87 -8.87 2.35
N ARG A 154 3.87 -8.99 3.24
CA ARG A 154 2.97 -7.90 3.61
C ARG A 154 3.68 -6.90 4.51
N ASP A 155 4.42 -7.39 5.50
CA ASP A 155 5.09 -6.57 6.51
C ASP A 155 6.12 -5.63 5.88
N VAL A 156 6.89 -6.13 4.91
CA VAL A 156 7.85 -5.32 4.13
C VAL A 156 7.16 -4.44 3.08
N GLY A 157 5.85 -4.57 2.91
CA GLY A 157 5.07 -3.79 1.95
C GLY A 157 5.33 -4.14 0.49
N ALA A 158 5.82 -5.36 0.20
CA ALA A 158 6.14 -5.80 -1.15
C ALA A 158 4.89 -6.14 -1.97
N VAL A 159 3.77 -6.48 -1.33
CA VAL A 159 2.54 -6.89 -2.01
C VAL A 159 1.52 -5.76 -1.99
N GLN A 160 0.86 -5.54 -3.12
CA GLN A 160 -0.34 -4.73 -3.23
C GLN A 160 -1.46 -5.58 -3.81
N SER A 161 -2.70 -5.27 -3.44
CA SER A 161 -3.87 -6.00 -3.94
C SER A 161 -4.94 -5.05 -4.44
N VAL A 162 -5.65 -5.45 -5.49
CA VAL A 162 -7.00 -4.96 -5.77
C VAL A 162 -7.95 -5.93 -5.05
N PRO A 163 -8.54 -5.51 -3.91
CA PRO A 163 -9.39 -6.39 -3.13
C PRO A 163 -10.67 -6.69 -3.91
N ASP A 164 -11.11 -7.93 -3.81
CA ASP A 164 -12.36 -8.44 -4.39
C ASP A 164 -13.01 -9.34 -3.33
N ASP A 165 -14.34 -9.38 -3.29
CA ASP A 165 -15.07 -10.25 -2.36
C ASP A 165 -14.82 -11.74 -2.70
N TYR A 166 -14.53 -12.03 -3.96
CA TYR A 166 -14.17 -13.35 -4.44
C TYR A 166 -12.66 -13.51 -4.54
N LEU A 167 -12.09 -14.40 -3.74
CA LEU A 167 -10.66 -14.69 -3.71
C LEU A 167 -10.08 -15.01 -5.10
N CYS A 168 -10.83 -15.68 -5.96
CA CYS A 168 -10.38 -16.04 -7.32
C CYS A 168 -10.22 -14.82 -8.25
N GLU A 169 -10.95 -13.74 -8.00
CA GLU A 169 -10.87 -12.50 -8.78
C GLU A 169 -9.91 -11.47 -8.18
N ARG A 170 -9.49 -11.67 -6.92
CA ARG A 170 -8.43 -10.85 -6.30
C ARG A 170 -7.17 -10.86 -7.12
N ARG A 171 -6.62 -9.66 -7.31
CA ARG A 171 -5.38 -9.45 -8.06
C ARG A 171 -4.31 -8.90 -7.15
N TYR A 172 -3.12 -9.46 -7.25
CA TYR A 172 -1.95 -9.03 -6.51
C TYR A 172 -0.91 -8.45 -7.46
N ARG A 173 -0.05 -7.59 -6.96
CA ARG A 173 1.16 -7.17 -7.68
C ARG A 173 2.30 -6.90 -6.72
N LEU A 174 3.51 -6.93 -7.26
CA LEU A 174 4.67 -6.37 -6.60
C LEU A 174 4.49 -4.86 -6.47
N ALA A 175 4.85 -4.30 -5.33
CA ALA A 175 4.89 -2.86 -5.12
C ALA A 175 5.84 -2.23 -6.17
N PRO A 176 5.38 -1.26 -6.98
CA PRO A 176 6.16 -0.81 -8.15
C PRO A 176 7.58 -0.31 -7.85
N HIS A 177 7.80 0.26 -6.66
CA HIS A 177 9.12 0.75 -6.24
C HIS A 177 10.15 -0.37 -6.01
N LEU A 178 9.72 -1.63 -5.84
CA LEU A 178 10.62 -2.76 -5.64
C LEU A 178 11.05 -3.44 -6.95
N VAL A 179 10.45 -3.11 -8.09
CA VAL A 179 10.74 -3.80 -9.37
C VAL A 179 12.20 -3.63 -9.76
N GLU A 180 12.70 -2.40 -9.79
CA GLU A 180 14.09 -2.09 -10.15
C GLU A 180 15.09 -2.59 -9.07
N PRO A 181 14.88 -2.33 -7.75
CA PRO A 181 15.75 -2.87 -6.71
C PRO A 181 15.92 -4.39 -6.74
N LEU A 182 14.84 -5.12 -7.02
CA LEU A 182 14.89 -6.60 -7.05
C LEU A 182 15.52 -7.17 -8.32
N THR A 183 15.65 -6.38 -9.38
CA THR A 183 16.15 -6.87 -10.68
C THR A 183 17.58 -6.44 -10.95
N THR A 184 17.84 -5.13 -10.87
CA THR A 184 19.14 -4.54 -11.19
C THR A 184 19.92 -4.14 -9.95
N GLY A 185 19.26 -4.07 -8.78
CA GLY A 185 19.82 -3.47 -7.57
C GLY A 185 19.85 -1.93 -7.63
N GLY A 186 19.28 -1.33 -8.68
CA GLY A 186 19.09 0.11 -8.82
C GLY A 186 17.84 0.60 -8.09
N GLY A 187 17.66 1.93 -8.03
CA GLY A 187 16.53 2.56 -7.35
C GLY A 187 16.63 2.51 -5.81
N ASP A 188 15.62 3.06 -5.15
CA ASP A 188 15.52 3.09 -3.69
C ASP A 188 14.50 2.03 -3.22
N PRO A 189 14.91 1.03 -2.40
CA PRO A 189 14.02 -0.05 -1.95
C PRO A 189 12.91 0.42 -1.01
N GLU A 190 13.03 1.60 -0.40
CA GLU A 190 11.96 2.24 0.38
C GLU A 190 10.99 3.04 -0.51
N GLY A 191 11.30 3.16 -1.80
CA GLY A 191 10.51 3.88 -2.79
C GLY A 191 10.59 5.40 -2.65
N ILE A 192 11.68 5.90 -2.08
CA ILE A 192 11.94 7.34 -1.94
C ILE A 192 12.32 7.89 -3.32
N PRO A 193 11.55 8.84 -3.87
CA PRO A 193 11.82 9.37 -5.20
C PRO A 193 13.03 10.32 -5.19
N VAL A 194 13.69 10.43 -6.34
CA VAL A 194 14.60 11.54 -6.62
C VAL A 194 13.73 12.76 -6.95
N LEU A 195 13.95 13.88 -6.26
CA LEU A 195 13.23 15.13 -6.52
C LEU A 195 13.69 15.76 -7.84
N SER A 196 12.79 16.53 -8.47
CA SER A 196 13.08 17.19 -9.74
C SER A 196 14.17 18.27 -9.59
N GLY A 197 14.26 18.88 -8.40
CA GLY A 197 15.11 20.03 -8.15
C GLY A 197 14.48 21.36 -8.57
N ASP A 198 13.29 21.32 -9.20
CA ASP A 198 12.45 22.48 -9.45
C ASP A 198 11.43 22.63 -8.30
N PRO A 199 11.52 23.68 -7.47
CA PRO A 199 10.62 23.88 -6.34
C PRO A 199 9.13 23.98 -6.74
N ILE A 200 8.82 24.46 -7.95
CA ILE A 200 7.43 24.61 -8.41
C ILE A 200 6.87 23.22 -8.74
N GLN A 201 7.56 22.47 -9.59
CA GLN A 201 7.18 21.09 -9.91
C GLN A 201 7.10 20.26 -8.62
N ASP A 202 8.04 20.44 -7.71
CA ASP A 202 8.08 19.63 -6.51
C ASP A 202 6.90 19.89 -5.56
N LEU A 203 6.43 21.15 -5.50
CA LEU A 203 5.23 21.57 -4.77
C LEU A 203 3.94 21.10 -5.45
N GLU A 204 3.85 21.17 -6.78
CA GLU A 204 2.69 20.67 -7.54
C GLU A 204 2.51 19.17 -7.34
N GLU A 205 3.59 18.40 -7.41
CA GLU A 205 3.56 16.96 -7.15
C GLU A 205 3.18 16.62 -5.70
N LEU A 206 3.61 17.45 -4.72
CA LEU A 206 3.17 17.32 -3.34
C LEU A 206 1.66 17.57 -3.21
N ALA A 207 1.16 18.68 -3.75
CA ALA A 207 -0.24 19.06 -3.70
C ALA A 207 -1.12 17.97 -4.35
N HIS A 208 -0.75 17.49 -5.53
CA HIS A 208 -1.42 16.39 -6.22
C HIS A 208 -1.38 15.09 -5.41
N GLY A 209 -0.28 14.84 -4.69
CA GLY A 209 -0.16 13.72 -3.75
C GLY A 209 -1.18 13.78 -2.62
N VAL A 210 -1.37 14.95 -2.02
CA VAL A 210 -2.35 15.19 -0.94
C VAL A 210 -3.78 15.06 -1.48
N GLU A 211 -4.08 15.66 -2.64
CA GLU A 211 -5.41 15.56 -3.27
C GLU A 211 -5.83 14.11 -3.53
N ARG A 212 -4.94 13.31 -4.14
CA ARG A 212 -5.24 11.89 -4.38
C ARG A 212 -5.47 11.09 -3.11
N LEU A 213 -4.87 11.50 -1.99
CA LEU A 213 -5.08 10.87 -0.70
C LEU A 213 -6.45 11.29 -0.11
N CYS A 214 -6.82 12.56 -0.20
CA CYS A 214 -8.13 13.06 0.19
C CYS A 214 -9.27 12.45 -0.66
N ASP A 215 -9.08 12.32 -1.97
CA ASP A 215 -10.05 11.66 -2.86
C ASP A 215 -10.26 10.20 -2.47
N ALA A 216 -9.17 9.49 -2.15
CA ALA A 216 -9.24 8.09 -1.73
C ALA A 216 -10.06 7.90 -0.46
N LEU A 217 -10.01 8.85 0.47
CA LEU A 217 -10.81 8.81 1.69
C LEU A 217 -12.32 8.93 1.42
N LEU A 218 -12.70 9.67 0.38
CA LEU A 218 -14.11 9.89 -0.01
C LEU A 218 -14.66 8.77 -0.91
N MET A 219 -13.84 7.79 -1.28
CA MET A 219 -14.26 6.69 -2.14
C MET A 219 -15.32 5.81 -1.48
N GLN A 220 -16.32 5.45 -2.26
CA GLN A 220 -17.34 4.49 -1.86
C GLN A 220 -16.81 3.06 -1.99
N TYR A 221 -17.40 2.12 -1.23
CA TYR A 221 -16.95 0.72 -1.19
C TYR A 221 -16.73 0.09 -2.59
N PRO A 222 -17.66 0.19 -3.56
CA PRO A 222 -17.42 -0.40 -4.89
C PRO A 222 -16.23 0.21 -5.63
N GLN A 223 -15.91 1.48 -5.38
CA GLN A 223 -14.75 2.14 -5.98
C GLN A 223 -13.45 1.62 -5.35
N THR A 224 -13.46 1.33 -4.04
CA THR A 224 -12.28 0.79 -3.34
C THR A 224 -11.86 -0.60 -3.86
N GLN A 225 -12.79 -1.39 -4.39
CA GLN A 225 -12.53 -2.69 -5.02
C GLN A 225 -11.90 -2.60 -6.41
N THR A 226 -11.67 -1.40 -6.94
CA THR A 226 -11.05 -1.20 -8.27
C THR A 226 -9.65 -0.62 -8.18
N ILE A 227 -9.16 -0.31 -6.96
CA ILE A 227 -7.89 0.37 -6.75
C ILE A 227 -6.90 -0.49 -5.98
N TRP A 228 -5.62 -0.29 -6.33
CA TRP A 228 -4.51 -0.89 -5.61
C TRP A 228 -4.44 -0.37 -4.18
N SER A 229 -4.37 -1.34 -3.27
CA SER A 229 -4.36 -1.18 -1.81
C SER A 229 -3.09 -1.79 -1.23
N THR A 230 -2.65 -1.34 -0.06
CA THR A 230 -1.55 -1.97 0.69
C THR A 230 -2.08 -2.81 1.84
N PRO A 231 -1.29 -3.74 2.39
CA PRO A 231 -1.67 -4.44 3.62
C PRO A 231 -1.98 -3.46 4.75
N ILE A 232 -2.92 -3.83 5.62
CA ILE A 232 -3.13 -3.14 6.89
C ILE A 232 -1.96 -3.52 7.82
N PRO A 233 -1.22 -2.56 8.39
CA PRO A 233 -0.13 -2.88 9.31
C PRO A 233 -0.64 -3.64 10.54
N GLY A 234 0.02 -4.75 10.88
CA GLY A 234 -0.28 -5.55 12.07
C GLY A 234 -1.64 -6.24 12.08
N GLY A 235 -2.31 -6.36 10.93
CA GLY A 235 -3.61 -7.00 10.85
C GLY A 235 -4.02 -7.46 9.44
N PRO A 236 -5.14 -8.22 9.37
CA PRO A 236 -5.63 -8.74 8.11
C PRO A 236 -6.26 -7.66 7.24
N GLY A 237 -6.28 -7.91 5.93
CA GLY A 237 -6.97 -7.09 4.95
C GLY A 237 -6.12 -5.98 4.32
N TRP A 238 -6.80 -5.07 3.63
CA TRP A 238 -6.20 -4.08 2.74
C TRP A 238 -6.65 -2.65 3.06
N ASP A 239 -5.71 -1.72 2.99
CA ASP A 239 -5.92 -0.29 3.08
C ASP A 239 -5.86 0.36 1.69
N HIS A 240 -7.02 0.77 1.19
CA HIS A 240 -7.17 1.41 -0.12
C HIS A 240 -6.47 2.78 -0.20
N MET A 241 -6.27 3.46 0.93
CA MET A 241 -5.51 4.71 0.97
C MET A 241 -4.00 4.47 1.01
N GLY A 242 -3.56 3.28 1.43
CA GLY A 242 -2.17 3.03 1.80
C GLY A 242 -1.16 3.20 0.66
N VAL A 243 -1.53 2.94 -0.59
CA VAL A 243 -0.66 3.21 -1.75
C VAL A 243 -0.40 4.71 -1.90
N ARG A 244 -1.43 5.54 -1.74
CA ARG A 244 -1.32 7.00 -1.88
C ARG A 244 -0.58 7.59 -0.70
N ARG A 245 -0.92 7.13 0.52
CA ARG A 245 -0.25 7.52 1.76
C ARG A 245 1.25 7.24 1.69
N ARG A 246 1.65 6.04 1.26
CA ARG A 246 3.07 5.67 1.12
C ARG A 246 3.81 6.56 0.13
N LYS A 247 3.21 6.83 -1.04
CA LYS A 247 3.81 7.72 -2.04
C LYS A 247 4.02 9.14 -1.51
N LEU A 248 3.02 9.69 -0.81
CA LEU A 248 3.13 11.00 -0.18
C LEU A 248 4.20 11.01 0.93
N ALA A 249 4.22 9.99 1.78
CA ALA A 249 5.23 9.84 2.83
C ALA A 249 6.66 9.77 2.26
N ALA A 250 6.87 8.96 1.22
CA ALA A 250 8.16 8.82 0.55
C ALA A 250 8.64 10.14 -0.06
N ARG A 251 7.73 10.91 -0.66
CA ARG A 251 8.05 12.23 -1.20
C ARG A 251 8.40 13.25 -0.11
N LEU A 252 7.67 13.26 1.00
CA LEU A 252 7.98 14.10 2.16
C LEU A 252 9.33 13.71 2.81
N GLU A 253 9.68 12.42 2.82
CA GLU A 253 11.00 11.94 3.22
C GLU A 253 12.10 12.42 2.25
N ALA A 254 11.87 12.34 0.93
CA ALA A 254 12.80 12.86 -0.07
C ALA A 254 13.06 14.37 0.14
N SER A 255 12.00 15.16 0.31
CA SER A 255 12.07 16.58 0.68
C SER A 255 12.89 16.81 1.95
N ALA A 256 12.61 16.06 3.01
CA ALA A 256 13.32 16.18 4.29
C ALA A 256 14.84 15.92 4.18
N ARG A 257 15.28 15.11 3.22
CA ARG A 257 16.71 14.81 2.97
C ARG A 257 17.43 15.91 2.17
N VAL A 258 16.72 16.67 1.36
CA VAL A 258 17.33 17.70 0.50
C VAL A 258 17.48 19.02 1.27
N GLN A 259 18.71 19.48 1.46
CA GLN A 259 18.99 20.68 2.27
C GLN A 259 18.40 21.97 1.68
N ALA A 260 18.42 22.09 0.35
CA ALA A 260 17.92 23.26 -0.37
C ALA A 260 16.40 23.25 -0.60
N ASP A 261 15.71 22.16 -0.29
CA ASP A 261 14.27 22.03 -0.53
C ASP A 261 13.47 22.82 0.53
N PRO A 262 12.58 23.76 0.13
CA PRO A 262 11.81 24.57 1.09
C PRO A 262 10.82 23.75 1.91
N ILE A 263 10.21 22.72 1.33
CA ILE A 263 9.31 21.78 2.05
C ILE A 263 10.13 21.03 3.12
N GLY A 264 11.30 20.51 2.74
CA GLY A 264 12.24 19.85 3.62
C GLY A 264 12.76 20.75 4.74
N ALA A 265 13.03 22.02 4.45
CA ALA A 265 13.47 23.00 5.45
C ALA A 265 12.40 23.18 6.54
N GLU A 266 11.13 23.26 6.15
CA GLU A 266 10.02 23.37 7.09
C GLU A 266 9.81 22.09 7.89
N ILE A 267 9.85 20.92 7.24
CA ILE A 267 9.80 19.61 7.93
C ILE A 267 10.90 19.49 8.99
N ARG A 268 12.14 19.90 8.65
CA ARG A 268 13.28 19.87 9.58
C ARG A 268 13.14 20.90 10.70
N ARG A 269 12.70 22.12 10.40
CA ARG A 269 12.45 23.18 11.40
C ARG A 269 11.43 22.73 12.44
N LEU A 270 10.39 22.03 11.99
CA LEU A 270 9.33 21.48 12.81
C LEU A 270 9.68 20.13 13.47
N GLY A 271 10.79 19.50 13.04
CA GLY A 271 11.21 18.18 13.50
C GLY A 271 10.21 17.07 13.20
N LEU A 272 9.45 17.17 12.10
CA LEU A 272 8.37 16.22 11.78
C LEU A 272 8.93 14.90 11.25
N GLU A 273 8.33 13.80 11.68
CA GLU A 273 8.70 12.43 11.28
C GLU A 273 7.46 11.58 10.97
N GLY A 274 7.61 10.65 10.03
CA GLY A 274 6.56 9.67 9.69
C GLY A 274 5.18 10.31 9.47
N GLU A 275 4.21 9.88 10.29
CA GLU A 275 2.82 10.34 10.23
C GLU A 275 2.65 11.85 10.49
N GLU A 276 3.54 12.47 11.26
CA GLU A 276 3.47 13.92 11.53
C GLU A 276 3.63 14.73 10.24
N ARG A 277 4.45 14.24 9.30
CA ARG A 277 4.63 14.87 7.98
C ARG A 277 3.38 14.73 7.13
N LEU A 278 2.72 13.58 7.19
CA LEU A 278 1.47 13.34 6.46
C LEU A 278 0.35 14.26 6.95
N VAL A 279 0.19 14.36 8.28
CA VAL A 279 -0.78 15.28 8.90
C VAL A 279 -0.46 16.72 8.49
N TRP A 280 0.80 17.13 8.59
CA TRP A 280 1.24 18.47 8.18
C TRP A 280 0.90 18.78 6.72
N ALA A 281 1.21 17.87 5.78
CA ALA A 281 0.92 18.06 4.37
C ALA A 281 -0.59 18.22 4.10
N CYS A 282 -1.42 17.44 4.81
CA CYS A 282 -2.87 17.56 4.73
C CYS A 282 -3.39 18.91 5.26
N LEU A 283 -2.83 19.40 6.38
CA LEU A 283 -3.18 20.69 6.97
C LEU A 283 -2.72 21.88 6.09
N VAL A 284 -1.55 21.77 5.47
CA VAL A 284 -1.08 22.77 4.51
C VAL A 284 -2.05 22.87 3.35
N ARG A 285 -2.52 21.75 2.80
CA ARG A 285 -3.52 21.75 1.72
C ARG A 285 -4.86 22.33 2.18
N ASP A 286 -5.34 21.94 3.37
CA ASP A 286 -6.58 22.47 3.96
C ASP A 286 -6.51 23.99 4.14
N SER A 287 -5.35 24.54 4.51
CA SER A 287 -5.17 26.00 4.62
C SER A 287 -5.20 26.76 3.29
N GLN A 288 -5.30 26.06 2.16
CA GLN A 288 -5.38 26.65 0.82
C GLN A 288 -6.80 26.59 0.23
N THR A 289 -7.77 26.02 0.95
CA THR A 289 -9.16 25.96 0.50
C THR A 289 -9.92 27.22 0.91
N ASP A 290 -11.01 27.53 0.21
CA ASP A 290 -11.86 28.70 0.52
C ASP A 290 -12.50 28.61 1.91
N GLU A 291 -12.82 27.39 2.35
CA GLU A 291 -13.27 27.07 3.70
C GLU A 291 -12.29 26.09 4.34
N PRO A 292 -11.22 26.58 5.00
CA PRO A 292 -10.30 25.71 5.76
C PRO A 292 -11.11 24.99 6.85
N GLY A 293 -10.73 23.78 7.27
CA GLY A 293 -11.72 22.96 7.96
C GLY A 293 -11.38 21.57 8.46
N MET A 294 -10.18 21.00 8.26
CA MET A 294 -10.01 19.55 8.34
C MET A 294 -10.39 18.92 9.70
N PRO A 295 -11.44 18.09 9.78
CA PRO A 295 -11.78 17.37 11.00
C PRO A 295 -10.65 16.47 11.49
N VAL A 296 -10.41 16.42 12.80
CA VAL A 296 -9.39 15.58 13.44
C VAL A 296 -9.39 14.10 13.00
N PRO A 297 -10.51 13.35 12.96
CA PRO A 297 -10.46 11.96 12.49
C PRO A 297 -10.12 11.85 11.01
N GLN A 298 -10.33 12.92 10.23
CA GLN A 298 -10.03 12.94 8.81
C GLN A 298 -8.52 12.98 8.66
N ALA A 299 -7.89 13.93 9.35
CA ALA A 299 -6.43 14.01 9.45
C ALA A 299 -5.83 12.69 9.96
N LEU A 300 -6.42 12.07 10.98
CA LEU A 300 -5.97 10.76 11.48
C LEU A 300 -6.09 9.66 10.43
N ARG A 301 -7.25 9.53 9.76
CA ARG A 301 -7.46 8.49 8.72
C ARG A 301 -6.50 8.66 7.54
N LEU A 302 -6.22 9.90 7.14
CA LEU A 302 -5.26 10.20 6.08
C LEU A 302 -3.83 9.83 6.52
N ALA A 303 -3.48 10.11 7.77
CA ALA A 303 -2.16 9.81 8.33
C ALA A 303 -1.91 8.31 8.56
N GLY A 304 -2.93 7.54 8.94
CA GLY A 304 -2.74 6.13 9.28
C GLY A 304 -4.01 5.42 9.77
N ARG A 305 -3.87 4.12 9.99
CA ARG A 305 -4.79 3.36 10.84
C ARG A 305 -4.16 3.26 12.23
N HIS A 306 -4.92 3.64 13.25
CA HIS A 306 -4.44 3.65 14.63
C HIS A 306 -5.30 2.72 15.48
N PRO A 307 -4.69 1.80 16.26
CA PRO A 307 -5.43 0.96 17.20
C PRO A 307 -6.03 1.78 18.35
N ASP A 308 -5.37 2.87 18.73
CA ASP A 308 -5.87 3.88 19.68
C ASP A 308 -5.93 5.26 18.98
N PRO A 309 -7.09 5.63 18.40
CA PRO A 309 -7.28 6.91 17.74
C PRO A 309 -7.14 8.12 18.66
N ASP A 310 -7.47 7.99 19.95
CA ASP A 310 -7.41 9.10 20.91
C ASP A 310 -5.95 9.41 21.28
N ALA A 311 -5.15 8.37 21.56
CA ALA A 311 -3.72 8.54 21.78
C ALA A 311 -3.00 9.06 20.52
N ALA A 312 -3.40 8.59 19.33
CA ALA A 312 -2.88 9.10 18.06
C ALA A 312 -3.26 10.58 17.84
N ALA A 313 -4.52 10.96 18.10
CA ALA A 313 -4.97 12.36 18.07
C ALA A 313 -4.15 13.22 19.01
N ALA A 314 -3.97 12.79 20.26
CA ALA A 314 -3.21 13.54 21.25
C ALA A 314 -1.75 13.72 20.84
N ARG A 315 -1.11 12.67 20.30
CA ARG A 315 0.28 12.71 19.84
C ARG A 315 0.46 13.60 18.60
N LEU A 316 -0.42 13.51 17.61
CA LEU A 316 -0.28 14.18 16.32
C LEU A 316 -0.84 15.61 16.35
N LEU A 317 -1.96 15.82 17.02
CA LEU A 317 -2.79 17.03 16.94
C LEU A 317 -3.09 17.65 18.32
N GLY A 318 -2.69 17.00 19.42
CA GLY A 318 -2.87 17.52 20.77
C GLY A 318 -1.94 18.70 21.09
N PRO A 319 -2.17 19.41 22.20
CA PRO A 319 -1.44 20.63 22.56
C PRO A 319 0.08 20.42 22.72
N GLU A 320 0.49 19.20 23.05
CA GLU A 320 1.90 18.82 23.22
C GLU A 320 2.54 18.27 21.93
N SER A 321 1.79 18.18 20.83
CA SER A 321 2.34 17.71 19.56
C SER A 321 3.34 18.71 18.98
N LYS A 322 4.25 18.22 18.13
CA LYS A 322 5.22 19.09 17.43
C LYS A 322 4.50 20.16 16.59
N LEU A 323 3.38 19.80 15.96
CA LEU A 323 2.56 20.71 15.17
C LEU A 323 1.89 21.78 16.05
N ALA A 324 1.40 21.41 17.25
CA ALA A 324 0.80 22.37 18.17
C ALA A 324 1.83 23.35 18.74
N ARG A 325 2.98 22.84 19.22
CA ARG A 325 4.08 23.64 19.78
C ARG A 325 4.65 24.63 18.78
N ALA A 326 4.63 24.28 17.50
CA ALA A 326 5.08 25.15 16.42
C ALA A 326 3.98 26.09 15.89
N ASP A 327 2.82 26.16 16.56
CA ASP A 327 1.66 26.95 16.15
C ASP A 327 1.14 26.61 14.73
N ALA A 328 1.52 25.45 14.19
CA ALA A 328 1.04 24.94 12.91
C ALA A 328 -0.42 24.44 13.00
N LEU A 329 -0.95 24.29 14.22
CA LEU A 329 -2.35 23.96 14.52
C LEU A 329 -3.17 25.16 14.99
N ARG A 330 -2.75 26.42 14.74
CA ARG A 330 -3.53 27.58 15.23
C ARG A 330 -4.89 27.69 14.52
N PHE A 331 -5.88 27.09 15.17
CA PHE A 331 -7.32 27.23 14.99
C PHE A 331 -7.85 28.27 15.99
N ASN A 332 -8.69 29.22 15.56
CA ASN A 332 -9.08 30.33 16.43
C ASN A 332 -10.09 29.93 17.53
N ARG A 333 -9.77 30.32 18.77
CA ARG A 333 -10.62 30.36 19.96
C ARG A 333 -11.45 31.65 19.96
N ARG A 334 -12.72 31.51 19.59
CA ARG A 334 -13.86 32.38 19.95
C ARG A 334 -13.87 33.80 19.34
N ASP A 335 -15.08 34.32 19.15
CA ASP A 335 -15.43 35.68 19.59
C ASP A 335 -14.28 36.73 19.60
N GLY A 336 -13.98 37.24 18.41
CA GLY A 336 -14.14 38.68 18.17
C GLY A 336 -13.01 39.65 18.54
N SER A 337 -12.88 40.08 19.79
CA SER A 337 -12.67 41.54 19.99
C SER A 337 -11.28 42.07 20.37
N LEU A 338 -10.20 41.28 20.33
CA LEU A 338 -8.88 41.75 20.79
C LEU A 338 -7.72 41.67 19.79
N LEU A 339 -7.95 41.27 18.54
CA LEU A 339 -6.89 41.03 17.56
C LEU A 339 -6.88 42.00 16.36
N SER A 340 -7.65 43.08 16.44
CA SER A 340 -7.79 44.13 15.42
C SER A 340 -6.60 45.10 15.30
N MET A 341 -5.47 44.91 15.98
CA MET A 341 -4.43 45.97 16.06
C MET A 341 -3.02 45.71 15.50
N ALA A 342 -2.68 44.57 14.85
CA ALA A 342 -1.36 44.45 14.20
C ALA A 342 -1.24 43.39 13.09
N VAL A 343 -1.15 43.87 11.84
CA VAL A 343 -0.36 43.45 10.65
C VAL A 343 -0.23 41.96 10.22
N TRP A 344 -0.70 41.73 8.97
CA TRP A 344 -0.36 40.82 7.84
C TRP A 344 0.84 39.84 7.99
N LEU A 345 0.81 38.57 7.54
CA LEU A 345 0.35 37.99 6.26
C LEU A 345 -0.58 36.77 6.44
N SER A 346 -1.71 36.86 5.70
CA SER A 346 -2.79 35.87 5.45
C SER A 346 -3.44 35.20 6.67
N ARG A 347 -4.37 35.92 7.29
CA ARG A 347 -5.09 35.56 8.52
C ARG A 347 -6.49 34.95 8.27
N GLU A 348 -6.99 35.00 7.04
CA GLU A 348 -8.34 34.54 6.68
C GLU A 348 -8.40 33.04 6.33
N ALA A 349 -7.30 32.44 5.85
CA ALA A 349 -7.24 31.00 5.59
C ALA A 349 -6.94 30.15 6.85
N ARG A 350 -6.89 30.78 8.04
CA ARG A 350 -6.38 30.19 9.30
C ARG A 350 -7.43 29.98 10.39
N ALA A 351 -8.72 30.03 10.07
CA ALA A 351 -9.76 29.89 11.07
C ALA A 351 -10.86 28.96 10.58
N ARG A 352 -10.69 27.65 10.82
CA ARG A 352 -11.76 26.64 11.00
C ARG A 352 -11.10 25.25 11.08
N VAL A 353 -11.05 24.67 12.27
CA VAL A 353 -11.20 23.20 12.44
C VAL A 353 -12.25 23.06 13.53
N ILE A 354 -13.29 22.30 13.23
CA ILE A 354 -14.47 22.16 14.10
C ILE A 354 -14.09 21.21 15.24
N PRO A 355 -14.11 21.67 16.53
CA PRO A 355 -13.86 20.79 17.66
C PRO A 355 -14.95 19.72 17.81
N TRP A 356 -14.55 18.57 18.35
CA TRP A 356 -15.34 17.34 18.37
C TRP A 356 -16.15 17.14 19.66
N PRO A 357 -17.37 16.59 19.59
CA PRO A 357 -17.98 15.89 20.73
C PRO A 357 -17.41 14.47 20.85
N ARG A 358 -17.29 13.96 22.09
CA ARG A 358 -16.79 12.59 22.41
C ARG A 358 -17.49 11.45 21.65
N THR A 359 -18.69 11.68 21.12
CA THR A 359 -19.48 10.71 20.35
C THR A 359 -19.11 10.61 18.87
N ALA A 360 -18.24 11.48 18.36
CA ALA A 360 -17.86 11.50 16.94
C ALA A 360 -16.98 10.30 16.52
N PHE A 361 -16.45 9.55 17.49
CA PHE A 361 -15.76 8.26 17.29
C PHE A 361 -16.69 7.03 17.37
N LEU A 362 -17.98 7.21 17.70
CA LEU A 362 -18.94 6.11 17.67
C LEU A 362 -19.25 5.76 16.21
N VAL A 363 -18.70 4.64 15.76
CA VAL A 363 -19.05 4.04 14.48
C VAL A 363 -20.50 3.56 14.56
N ARG A 364 -21.42 4.27 13.90
CA ARG A 364 -22.67 3.64 13.44
C ARG A 364 -22.29 2.68 12.32
N GLY A 365 -22.20 1.41 12.64
CA GLY A 365 -22.11 0.33 11.66
C GLY A 365 -22.91 -0.86 12.17
N ALA A 366 -23.89 -1.29 11.37
CA ALA A 366 -24.67 -2.51 11.55
C ALA A 366 -25.69 -2.54 12.71
N SER A 367 -26.87 -1.97 12.50
CA SER A 367 -28.15 -2.70 12.58
C SER A 367 -29.32 -1.75 12.26
N ARG A 368 -30.36 -2.36 11.69
CA ARG A 368 -31.66 -1.82 11.32
C ARG A 368 -32.51 -1.53 12.59
N GLU A 369 -33.31 -0.46 12.53
CA GLU A 369 -34.41 -0.09 13.49
C GLU A 369 -33.92 0.23 14.93
N GLU A 370 -34.38 1.23 15.69
CA GLU A 370 -35.68 1.88 15.86
C GLU A 370 -35.47 3.26 16.53
N GLY A 371 -36.50 4.12 16.53
CA GLY A 371 -36.44 5.50 17.01
C GLY A 371 -36.09 5.64 18.51
N GLY A 372 -35.12 6.53 18.80
CA GLY A 372 -34.81 6.98 20.15
C GLY A 372 -34.58 8.49 20.14
N THR A 373 -35.43 9.22 20.88
CA THR A 373 -35.33 10.65 21.13
C THR A 373 -33.95 11.00 21.71
N LEU A 374 -33.17 11.80 20.98
CA LEU A 374 -31.88 12.32 21.45
C LEU A 374 -32.14 13.39 22.51
N SER A 375 -31.95 13.05 23.78
CA SER A 375 -31.81 14.05 24.85
C SER A 375 -30.48 14.77 24.66
N ARG A 376 -30.55 16.09 24.43
CA ARG A 376 -29.35 16.95 24.39
C ARG A 376 -28.96 17.28 25.83
N VAL A 377 -27.77 16.85 26.21
CA VAL A 377 -27.12 17.26 27.45
C VAL A 377 -26.07 18.30 27.06
N GLY A 378 -26.28 19.53 27.50
CA GLY A 378 -25.38 20.67 27.27
C GLY A 378 -24.86 21.21 28.60
N PHE A 379 -23.81 22.02 28.54
CA PHE A 379 -23.37 22.82 29.67
C PHE A 379 -23.64 24.29 29.33
N ASP A 380 -24.11 25.06 30.30
CA ASP A 380 -24.38 26.48 30.07
C ASP A 380 -23.08 27.31 29.99
N SER A 381 -23.21 28.63 29.79
CA SER A 381 -22.08 29.55 29.69
C SER A 381 -21.19 29.62 30.94
N SER A 382 -21.62 29.02 32.05
CA SER A 382 -20.87 28.89 33.30
C SER A 382 -20.27 27.49 33.53
N GLY A 383 -20.64 26.50 32.71
CA GLY A 383 -20.09 25.14 32.77
C GLY A 383 -20.90 24.17 33.65
N GLU A 384 -22.12 24.51 34.05
CA GLU A 384 -23.02 23.60 34.77
C GLU A 384 -23.87 22.74 33.82
N LEU A 385 -24.15 21.49 34.21
CA LEU A 385 -24.83 20.48 33.38
C LEU A 385 -26.32 20.79 33.25
N GLN A 386 -26.78 21.10 32.03
CA GLN A 386 -28.18 21.30 31.68
C GLN A 386 -28.71 20.13 30.83
N ARG A 387 -29.87 19.58 31.22
CA ARG A 387 -30.58 18.53 30.48
C ARG A 387 -31.85 19.12 29.88
N ASP A 388 -31.87 19.30 28.56
CA ASP A 388 -33.09 19.73 27.86
C ASP A 388 -33.92 18.51 27.46
N HIS A 389 -35.10 18.40 28.06
CA HIS A 389 -36.17 17.53 27.58
C HIS A 389 -37.03 18.34 26.60
N ALA A 390 -36.75 18.21 25.30
CA ALA A 390 -37.64 18.72 24.27
C ALA A 390 -38.94 17.88 24.29
N ALA A 391 -39.94 18.34 25.02
CA ALA A 391 -41.31 17.85 24.88
C ALA A 391 -41.84 18.32 23.52
N ALA A 392 -42.19 17.37 22.66
CA ALA A 392 -42.93 17.65 21.44
C ALA A 392 -44.29 18.29 21.81
N ARG A 393 -44.43 19.59 21.60
CA ARG A 393 -45.74 20.24 21.49
C ARG A 393 -45.97 20.57 20.02
N GLY A 394 -46.74 19.71 19.36
CA GLY A 394 -47.53 20.11 18.21
C GLY A 394 -48.85 20.73 18.67
N GLY A 395 -49.41 21.59 17.83
CA GLY A 395 -50.86 21.82 17.76
C GLY A 395 -51.41 23.15 18.28
N ASP A 396 -51.84 23.96 17.32
CA ASP A 396 -53.03 24.83 17.27
C ASP A 396 -53.12 26.10 18.13
N ARG A 397 -52.90 27.27 17.49
CA ARG A 397 -53.95 28.02 16.78
C ARG A 397 -53.34 29.09 15.86
#